data_AF-A0A963ZHM2-F1
#
_entry.id   AF-A0A963ZHM2-F1
#
_cell.length_a   1.000
_cell.length_b   1.000
_cell.length_c   1.000
_cell.angle_alpha   90.00
_cell.angle_beta   90.00
_cell.angle_gamma   90.00
#
_symmetry.space_group_name_H-M   'P 1'
#
loop_
_entity.id
_entity.type
_entity.pdbx_description
1 polymer ?
#
loop_
_entity_poly.entity_id
_entity_poly.type
_entity_poly.pdbx_seq_one_letter_code
_entity_poly.pdbx_strand_id
1 'polypeptide(L)'
;MSNNTILGALKRLGYHKRMTGHGFRALAMTTIKEKLGYRHEVVDRQLAHVSRSKIDQAYDRAQFLEERKVMMQDWADFIDRQAMIE
;
A
#
# COMPACT_ATOMS: atom_id res chain seq x y z
N MET A 1 -13.79 8.93 0.04
CA MET A 1 -13.85 8.93 -1.44
C MET A 1 -14.47 7.62 -1.89
N SER A 2 -15.26 7.62 -2.97
CA SER A 2 -15.87 6.38 -3.48
C SER A 2 -14.91 5.61 -4.38
N ASN A 3 -15.10 4.29 -4.50
CA ASN A 3 -14.37 3.47 -5.46
C ASN A 3 -14.51 4.00 -6.90
N ASN A 4 -15.70 4.47 -7.28
CA ASN A 4 -15.97 5.01 -8.61
C ASN A 4 -15.20 6.32 -8.87
N THR A 5 -14.97 7.13 -7.84
CA THR A 5 -14.16 8.35 -7.94
C THR A 5 -12.71 8.02 -8.31
N ILE A 6 -12.11 7.02 -7.63
CA ILE A 6 -10.74 6.57 -7.91
C ILE A 6 -10.65 5.92 -9.29
N LEU A 7 -11.57 5.02 -9.64
CA LEU A 7 -11.60 4.37 -10.95
C LEU A 7 -11.76 5.38 -12.09
N GLY A 8 -12.58 6.41 -11.90
CA GLY A 8 -12.73 7.51 -12.86
C GLY A 8 -11.44 8.31 -13.07
N ALA A 9 -10.69 8.58 -11.99
CA ALA A 9 -9.38 9.23 -12.09
C ALA A 9 -8.36 8.35 -12.82
N LEU A 10 -8.27 7.06 -12.46
CA LEU A 10 -7.38 6.10 -13.13
C LEU A 10 -7.70 5.95 -14.62
N LYS A 11 -8.99 5.97 -14.99
CA LYS A 11 -9.42 5.98 -16.39
C LYS A 11 -8.87 7.19 -17.14
N ARG A 12 -8.95 8.39 -16.56
CA ARG A 12 -8.40 9.62 -17.16
C ARG A 12 -6.87 9.61 -17.30
N LEU A 13 -6.17 8.90 -16.41
CA LEU A 13 -4.73 8.69 -16.46
C LEU A 13 -4.30 7.57 -17.43
N GLY A 14 -5.22 6.97 -18.19
CA GLY A 14 -4.90 5.93 -19.17
C GLY A 14 -4.81 4.50 -18.60
N TYR A 15 -5.18 4.28 -17.34
CA TYR A 15 -5.15 2.97 -16.68
C TYR A 15 -6.47 2.18 -16.82
N HIS A 16 -7.39 2.62 -17.67
CA HIS A 16 -8.67 1.95 -17.87
C HIS A 16 -8.49 0.46 -18.24
N LYS A 17 -9.13 -0.43 -17.48
CA LYS A 17 -9.02 -1.91 -17.61
C LYS A 17 -7.59 -2.46 -17.48
N ARG A 18 -6.59 -1.63 -17.15
CA ARG A 18 -5.20 -2.03 -16.89
C ARG A 18 -4.90 -2.07 -15.40
N MET A 19 -5.50 -1.18 -14.63
CA MET A 19 -5.29 -1.09 -13.19
C MET A 19 -6.55 -0.61 -12.45
N THR A 20 -6.62 -0.92 -11.17
CA THR A 20 -7.65 -0.43 -10.24
C THR A 20 -6.99 0.10 -8.97
N GLY A 21 -7.75 0.82 -8.14
CA GLY A 21 -7.26 1.24 -6.81
C GLY A 21 -6.83 0.04 -5.95
N HIS A 22 -7.55 -1.08 -6.01
CA HIS A 22 -7.19 -2.31 -5.31
C HIS A 22 -5.92 -2.94 -5.91
N GLY A 23 -5.77 -2.92 -7.24
CA GLY A 23 -4.57 -3.41 -7.92
C GLY A 23 -3.31 -2.67 -7.48
N PHE A 24 -3.37 -1.34 -7.38
CA PHE A 24 -2.25 -0.54 -6.86
C PHE A 24 -1.90 -0.87 -5.40
N ARG A 25 -2.89 -1.15 -4.55
CA ARG A 25 -2.63 -1.57 -3.15
C ARG A 25 -1.94 -2.92 -3.09
N ALA A 26 -2.40 -3.88 -3.89
CA ALA A 26 -1.79 -5.20 -3.96
C ALA A 26 -0.34 -5.12 -4.49
N LEU A 27 -0.11 -4.33 -5.54
CA LEU A 27 1.22 -4.07 -6.07
C LEU A 27 2.15 -3.48 -5.00
N ALA A 28 1.75 -2.39 -4.35
CA ALA A 28 2.54 -1.76 -3.29
C ALA A 28 2.84 -2.75 -2.16
N MET A 29 1.85 -3.53 -1.72
CA MET A 29 2.04 -4.53 -0.67
C MET A 29 3.11 -5.55 -1.01
N THR A 30 3.02 -6.16 -2.19
CA THR A 30 3.96 -7.18 -2.64
C THR A 30 5.35 -6.58 -2.81
N THR A 31 5.48 -5.44 -3.48
CA THR A 31 6.78 -4.81 -3.73
C THR A 31 7.47 -4.36 -2.44
N ILE A 32 6.75 -3.72 -1.51
CA ILE A 32 7.33 -3.29 -0.24
C ILE A 32 7.83 -4.49 0.58
N LYS A 33 7.07 -5.59 0.60
CA LYS A 33 7.50 -6.81 1.29
C LYS A 33 8.71 -7.46 0.62
N GLU A 34 8.67 -7.67 -0.69
CA GLU A 34 9.66 -8.46 -1.41
C GLU A 34 10.95 -7.70 -1.72
N LYS A 35 10.85 -6.39 -2.02
CA LYS A 35 11.99 -5.58 -2.45
C LYS A 35 12.55 -4.70 -1.35
N LEU A 36 11.72 -4.24 -0.43
CA LEU A 36 12.14 -3.37 0.68
C LEU A 36 12.25 -4.12 2.01
N GLY A 37 11.80 -5.39 2.07
CA GLY A 37 12.03 -6.27 3.22
C GLY A 37 11.18 -5.98 4.45
N TYR A 38 10.11 -5.18 4.32
CA TYR A 38 9.24 -4.84 5.45
C TYR A 38 8.33 -6.01 5.84
N ARG A 39 8.11 -6.12 7.16
CA ARG A 39 7.24 -7.15 7.75
C ARG A 39 5.78 -6.96 7.34
N HIS A 40 5.05 -8.07 7.24
CA HIS A 40 3.68 -8.04 6.76
C HIS A 40 2.78 -7.11 7.57
N GLU A 41 2.88 -7.15 8.90
CA GLU A 41 2.07 -6.36 9.82
C GLU A 41 2.25 -4.85 9.64
N VAL A 42 3.46 -4.39 9.28
CA VAL A 42 3.75 -2.96 9.08
C VAL A 42 3.05 -2.45 7.82
N VAL A 43 3.17 -3.21 6.73
CA VAL A 43 2.55 -2.91 5.44
C VAL A 43 1.03 -3.01 5.54
N ASP A 44 0.52 -4.03 6.22
CA ASP A 44 -0.91 -4.28 6.41
C ASP A 44 -1.59 -3.14 7.19
N ARG A 45 -0.91 -2.61 8.23
CA ARG A 45 -1.36 -1.43 8.98
C ARG A 45 -1.40 -0.17 8.12
N GLN A 46 -0.45 0.01 7.21
CA GLN A 46 -0.49 1.11 6.24
C GLN A 46 -1.67 0.99 5.27
N LEU A 47 -2.08 -0.24 4.94
CA LEU A 47 -3.25 -0.52 4.13
C LEU A 47 -4.57 -0.45 4.91
N ALA A 48 -4.55 -0.07 6.19
CA ALA A 48 -5.73 0.04 7.04
C ALA A 48 -6.62 -1.22 6.97
N HIS A 49 -6.00 -2.38 6.78
CA HIS A 49 -6.71 -3.63 6.80
C HIS A 49 -7.17 -3.93 8.23
N VAL A 50 -8.42 -4.37 8.33
CA VAL A 50 -9.04 -4.73 9.60
C VAL A 50 -8.87 -6.23 9.77
N SER A 51 -8.30 -6.67 10.90
CA SER A 51 -8.23 -8.10 11.22
C SER A 51 -9.63 -8.71 11.20
N ARG A 52 -9.75 -9.90 10.63
CA ARG A 52 -11.01 -10.66 10.59
C ARG A 52 -11.37 -11.25 11.96
N SER A 53 -10.39 -11.40 12.85
CA SER A 53 -10.57 -11.90 14.21
C SER A 53 -10.83 -10.75 15.18
N LYS A 54 -12.01 -10.78 15.84
CA LYS A 54 -12.35 -9.81 16.90
C LYS A 54 -11.42 -9.92 18.11
N ILE A 55 -10.87 -11.12 18.35
CA ILE A 55 -9.92 -11.35 19.44
C ILE A 55 -8.61 -10.64 19.11
N ASP A 56 -8.05 -10.88 17.92
CA ASP A 56 -6.77 -10.30 17.51
C ASP A 56 -6.84 -8.77 17.50
N GLN A 57 -7.97 -8.20 17.06
CA GLN A 57 -8.19 -6.76 17.08
C GLN A 57 -8.19 -6.16 18.50
N ALA A 58 -8.66 -6.89 19.50
CA ALA A 58 -8.70 -6.41 20.88
C ALA A 58 -7.30 -6.33 21.52
N TYR A 59 -6.41 -7.25 21.14
CA TYR A 59 -5.07 -7.36 21.70
C TYR A 59 -3.99 -6.66 20.87
N ASP A 60 -4.10 -6.67 19.54
CA ASP A 60 -3.10 -6.05 18.67
C ASP A 60 -3.35 -4.55 18.48
N ARG A 61 -2.78 -3.79 19.41
CA ARG A 61 -2.77 -2.31 19.40
C ARG A 61 -1.56 -1.74 18.67
N ALA A 62 -0.66 -2.56 18.15
CA ALA A 62 0.57 -2.09 17.54
C ALA A 62 0.25 -1.27 16.27
N GLN A 63 0.74 -0.03 16.22
CA GLN A 63 0.52 0.87 15.08
C GLN A 63 1.75 0.99 14.17
N PHE A 64 2.93 0.62 14.67
CA PHE A 64 4.21 0.73 13.97
C PHE A 64 4.44 2.10 13.31
N LEU A 65 4.02 3.20 13.96
CA LEU A 65 3.99 4.52 13.30
C LEU A 65 5.36 4.99 12.82
N GLU A 66 6.40 4.86 13.63
CA GLU A 66 7.76 5.26 13.23
C GLU A 66 8.29 4.39 12.08
N GLU A 67 8.12 3.07 12.17
CA GLU A 67 8.52 2.14 11.10
C GLU A 67 7.75 2.40 9.81
N ARG A 68 6.45 2.72 9.90
CA ARG A 68 5.61 3.07 8.74
C ARG A 68 6.03 4.38 8.08
N LYS A 69 6.50 5.38 8.84
CA LYS A 69 7.01 6.62 8.25
C LYS A 69 8.24 6.35 7.40
N VAL A 70 9.21 5.60 7.94
CA VAL A 70 10.42 5.20 7.20
C VAL A 70 10.05 4.38 5.98
N MET A 71 9.17 3.38 6.14
CA MET A 71 8.68 2.54 5.04
C MET A 71 8.06 3.35 3.90
N MET A 72 7.26 4.36 4.22
CA MET A 72 6.62 5.18 3.19
C MET A 72 7.61 6.08 2.45
N GLN A 73 8.70 6.51 3.11
CA GLN A 73 9.78 7.22 2.44
C GLN A 73 10.57 6.28 1.53
N ASP A 74 10.96 5.11 2.01
CA ASP A 74 11.67 4.11 1.21
C ASP A 74 10.86 3.67 -0.01
N TRP A 75 9.53 3.58 0.15
CA TRP A 75 8.60 3.30 -0.94
C TRP A 75 8.59 4.42 -2.00
N ALA A 76 8.54 5.69 -1.56
CA ALA A 76 8.62 6.82 -2.48
C ALA A 76 9.95 6.82 -3.24
N ASP A 77 11.06 6.68 -2.53
CA ASP A 77 12.41 6.63 -3.12
C ASP A 77 12.57 5.45 -4.08
N PHE A 78 11.93 4.31 -3.79
CA PHE A 78 11.90 3.16 -4.68
C PHE A 78 11.19 3.48 -6.00
N ILE A 79 9.99 4.09 -5.95
CA ILE A 79 9.24 4.47 -7.15
C ILE A 79 10.04 5.48 -7.98
N ASP A 80 10.61 6.50 -7.35
CA ASP A 80 11.39 7.53 -8.04
C ASP A 80 12.58 6.92 -8.76
N ARG A 81 13.30 5.98 -8.13
CA ARG A 81 14.39 5.25 -8.79
C ARG A 81 13.92 4.43 -9.99
N GLN A 82 12.73 3.82 -9.95
CA GLN A 82 12.20 3.08 -11.10
C GLN A 82 11.80 4.01 -12.24
N ALA A 83 11.28 5.21 -11.93
CA ALA A 83 10.90 6.21 -12.93
C ALA A 83 12.12 6.86 -13.61
N MET A 84 13.26 6.95 -12.91
CA MET A 84 14.51 7.49 -13.46
C MET A 84 15.30 6.50 -14.37
N ILE A 85 14.84 5.26 -14.50
CA ILE A 85 15.50 4.24 -15.35
C ILE A 85 14.93 4.26 -16.80
N GLU A 86 14.03 5.20 -17.12
CA GLU A 86 13.57 5.49 -18.49
C GLU A 86 14.46 6.48 -19.24
#